data_AF-A0A9R1QKK8-F1
#
_entry.id   AF-A0A9R1QKK8-F1
#
_cell.length_a   1.000
_cell.length_b   1.000
_cell.length_c   1.000
_cell.angle_alpha   90.00
_cell.angle_beta   90.00
_cell.angle_gamma   90.00
#
_symmetry.space_group_name_H-M   'P 1'
#
loop_
_entity.id
_entity.type
_entity.pdbx_description
1 polymer ?
#
loop_
_entity_poly.entity_id
_entity_poly.type
_entity_poly.pdbx_seq_one_letter_code
_entity_poly.pdbx_strand_id
1 'polypeptide(L)'
;MATPTPMAGEGTLAAVMPLSPPPPAAAEAAAGSAAEAAAGSAAEAPMLIFLYFHKAIRAELEGLHGAAVRLATERAGDVGALAERCRFFVNIYKHHCDAEDAYLSST
;
A
#
# COMPACT_ATOMS: atom_id res chain seq x y z
N MET A 1 -21.97 -54.77 -28.39
CA MET A 1 -21.40 -54.29 -27.10
C MET A 1 -20.46 -53.13 -27.42
N ALA A 2 -20.51 -52.08 -26.61
CA ALA A 2 -20.40 -50.67 -26.98
C ALA A 2 -19.03 -50.15 -27.45
N THR A 3 -19.08 -49.12 -28.31
CA THR A 3 -18.05 -48.12 -28.56
C THR A 3 -17.83 -47.24 -27.33
N PRO A 4 -16.65 -46.60 -27.20
CA PRO A 4 -16.63 -45.25 -26.66
C PRO A 4 -15.90 -44.26 -27.57
N THR A 5 -16.61 -43.16 -27.81
CA THR A 5 -16.20 -41.87 -28.36
C THR A 5 -15.15 -41.17 -27.49
N PRO A 6 -14.16 -40.45 -28.04
CA PRO A 6 -13.46 -39.41 -27.31
C PRO A 6 -14.24 -38.07 -27.38
N MET A 7 -14.57 -37.50 -26.22
CA MET A 7 -15.19 -36.18 -26.09
C MET A 7 -14.15 -35.13 -25.69
N ALA A 8 -14.18 -34.02 -26.44
CA ALA A 8 -14.00 -32.62 -26.04
C ALA A 8 -12.81 -32.26 -25.13
N GLY A 9 -11.78 -31.67 -25.73
CA GLY A 9 -10.80 -30.82 -25.04
C GLY A 9 -10.85 -29.40 -25.59
N GLU A 10 -11.86 -28.63 -25.17
CA GLU A 10 -11.90 -27.18 -25.40
C GLU A 10 -11.18 -26.52 -24.22
N GLY A 11 -9.92 -26.17 -24.44
CA GLY A 11 -9.12 -25.37 -23.52
C GLY A 11 -8.73 -24.09 -24.24
N THR A 12 -9.51 -23.04 -24.05
CA THR A 12 -9.11 -21.68 -24.39
C THR A 12 -7.92 -21.30 -23.54
N LEU A 13 -6.72 -21.32 -24.14
CA LEU A 13 -5.52 -20.78 -23.53
C LEU A 13 -5.70 -19.25 -23.49
N ALA A 14 -6.26 -18.73 -22.40
CA ALA A 14 -6.11 -17.33 -22.05
C ALA A 14 -4.62 -17.11 -21.79
N ALA A 15 -3.90 -16.64 -22.80
CA ALA A 15 -2.53 -16.20 -22.67
C ALA A 15 -2.50 -15.01 -21.70
N VAL A 16 -2.21 -15.29 -20.43
CA VAL A 16 -1.81 -14.27 -19.47
C VAL A 16 -0.44 -13.78 -19.92
N MET A 17 -0.43 -12.70 -20.70
CA MET A 17 0.80 -11.99 -21.03
C MET A 17 1.44 -11.54 -19.71
N PRO A 18 2.74 -11.82 -19.47
CA PRO A 18 3.45 -11.21 -18.37
C PRO A 18 3.55 -9.71 -18.64
N LEU A 19 2.85 -8.90 -17.83
CA LEU A 19 3.01 -7.45 -17.84
C LEU A 19 4.46 -7.18 -17.42
N SER A 20 5.31 -6.83 -18.38
CA SER A 20 6.67 -6.38 -18.09
C SER A 20 6.60 -5.21 -17.11
N PRO A 21 7.48 -5.15 -16.09
CA PRO A 21 7.50 -4.02 -15.18
C PRO A 21 7.77 -2.74 -15.97
N PRO A 22 7.02 -1.66 -15.70
CA PRO A 22 7.22 -0.38 -16.38
C PRO A 22 8.67 0.10 -16.16
N PRO A 23 9.28 0.79 -17.14
CA PRO A 23 10.58 1.41 -16.95
C PRO A 23 10.51 2.39 -15.76
N PRO A 24 11.61 2.59 -15.02
CA PRO A 24 11.61 3.40 -13.79
C PRO A 24 11.03 4.80 -14.02
N ALA A 25 11.25 5.40 -15.18
CA ALA A 25 10.67 6.70 -15.54
C ALA A 25 9.14 6.71 -15.66
N ALA A 26 8.52 5.61 -16.09
CA ALA A 26 7.06 5.50 -16.18
C ALA A 26 6.42 5.21 -14.81
N ALA A 27 7.12 4.49 -13.93
CA ALA A 27 6.71 4.32 -12.54
C ALA A 27 6.79 5.64 -11.75
N GLU A 28 7.84 6.42 -11.96
CA GLU A 28 8.02 7.77 -11.39
C GLU A 28 6.97 8.75 -11.93
N ALA A 29 6.66 8.73 -13.23
CA ALA A 29 5.61 9.56 -13.82
C ALA A 29 4.20 9.15 -13.36
N ALA A 30 3.94 7.85 -13.20
CA ALA A 30 2.69 7.33 -12.64
C ALA A 30 2.56 7.69 -11.14
N ALA A 31 3.66 7.64 -10.38
CA ALA A 31 3.69 8.07 -8.99
C ALA A 31 3.49 9.58 -8.85
N GLY A 32 4.11 10.39 -9.71
CA GLY A 32 3.96 11.84 -9.76
C GLY A 32 2.55 12.28 -10.12
N SER A 33 1.97 11.68 -11.16
CA SER A 33 0.58 11.95 -11.57
C SER A 33 -0.45 11.45 -10.55
N ALA A 34 -0.20 10.34 -9.86
CA ALA A 34 -1.04 9.87 -8.76
C ALA A 34 -0.94 10.78 -7.53
N ALA A 35 0.25 11.33 -7.23
CA ALA A 35 0.46 12.29 -6.15
C ALA A 35 -0.21 13.64 -6.46
N GLU A 36 -0.11 14.15 -7.70
CA GLU A 36 -0.81 15.37 -8.14
C GLU A 36 -2.33 15.20 -8.19
N ALA A 37 -2.83 14.07 -8.70
CA ALA A 37 -4.26 13.77 -8.71
C ALA A 37 -4.81 13.61 -7.29
N ALA A 38 -4.05 12.97 -6.39
CA ALA A 38 -4.39 12.89 -4.97
C ALA A 38 -4.36 14.28 -4.29
N ALA A 39 -3.41 15.15 -4.65
CA ALA A 39 -3.34 16.51 -4.13
C ALA A 39 -4.50 17.40 -4.58
N GLY A 40 -4.89 17.33 -5.86
CA GLY A 40 -6.06 18.05 -6.39
C GLY A 40 -7.38 17.56 -5.78
N SER A 41 -7.52 16.25 -5.58
CA SER A 41 -8.71 15.65 -4.96
C SER A 41 -8.80 15.88 -3.45
N ALA A 42 -7.66 15.92 -2.75
CA ALA A 42 -7.59 16.23 -1.32
C ALA A 42 -8.00 17.67 -0.98
N ALA A 43 -7.70 18.63 -1.87
CA ALA A 43 -8.08 20.03 -1.70
C ALA A 43 -9.60 20.26 -1.88
N GLU A 44 -10.27 19.49 -2.75
CA GLU A 44 -11.73 19.57 -2.97
C GLU A 44 -12.55 18.69 -2.04
N ALA A 45 -11.95 17.64 -1.46
CA ALA A 45 -12.62 16.73 -0.53
C ALA A 45 -11.73 16.48 0.71
N PRO A 46 -11.83 17.33 1.74
CA PRO A 46 -11.04 17.22 2.97
C PRO A 46 -11.14 15.85 3.65
N MET A 47 -12.28 15.16 3.49
CA MET A 47 -12.50 13.79 3.98
C MET A 47 -11.52 12.76 3.38
N LEU A 48 -11.03 12.98 2.15
CA LEU A 48 -10.07 12.09 1.51
C LEU A 48 -8.70 12.15 2.16
N ILE A 49 -8.31 13.31 2.70
CA ILE A 49 -7.04 13.47 3.44
C ILE A 49 -7.03 12.49 4.62
N PHE A 50 -8.09 12.47 5.42
CA PHE A 50 -8.26 11.52 6.53
C PHE A 50 -8.21 10.07 6.04
N LEU A 51 -8.91 9.74 4.96
CA LEU A 51 -8.94 8.38 4.42
C LEU A 51 -7.56 7.92 3.94
N TYR A 52 -6.81 8.78 3.25
CA TYR A 52 -5.46 8.47 2.77
C TYR A 52 -4.48 8.31 3.92
N PHE A 53 -4.56 9.16 4.95
CA PHE A 53 -3.74 8.99 6.16
C PHE A 53 -4.02 7.66 6.86
N HIS A 54 -5.28 7.28 7.04
CA HIS A 54 -5.62 5.97 7.61
C HIS A 54 -5.09 4.80 6.78
N LYS A 55 -5.13 4.90 5.45
CA LYS A 55 -4.56 3.88 4.55
C LYS A 55 -3.04 3.81 4.68
N ALA A 56 -2.36 4.96 4.72
CA ALA A 56 -0.90 5.02 4.89
C ALA A 56 -0.48 4.45 6.25
N ILE A 57 -1.21 4.78 7.33
CA ILE A 57 -0.98 4.27 8.68
C ILE A 57 -1.08 2.74 8.71
N ARG A 58 -2.12 2.17 8.09
CA ARG A 58 -2.29 0.71 8.00
C ARG A 58 -1.15 0.05 7.25
N ALA A 59 -0.74 0.61 6.12
CA ALA A 59 0.36 0.08 5.31
C ALA A 59 1.69 0.10 6.08
N GLU A 60 1.99 1.18 6.80
CA GLU A 60 3.23 1.27 7.60
C GLU A 60 3.21 0.28 8.78
N LEU A 61 2.07 0.10 9.46
CA LEU A 61 1.93 -0.90 10.51
C LEU A 61 2.16 -2.34 10.01
N GLU A 62 1.63 -2.67 8.85
CA GLU A 62 1.86 -3.97 8.21
C GLU A 62 3.35 -4.17 7.88
N GLY A 63 4.00 -3.14 7.34
CA GLY A 63 5.44 -3.16 7.07
C GLY A 63 6.31 -3.28 8.34
N LEU A 64 5.94 -2.60 9.42
CA LEU A 64 6.60 -2.71 10.72
C LEU A 64 6.43 -4.11 11.33
N HIS A 65 5.22 -4.67 11.24
CA HIS A 65 4.94 -6.03 11.70
C HIS A 65 5.79 -7.06 10.94
N GLY A 66 5.82 -6.99 9.61
CA GLY A 66 6.64 -7.88 8.79
C GLY A 66 8.13 -7.79 9.13
N ALA A 67 8.65 -6.57 9.32
CA ALA A 67 10.03 -6.37 9.74
C ALA A 67 10.32 -6.94 11.13
N ALA A 68 9.41 -6.76 12.09
CA ALA A 68 9.53 -7.30 13.44
C ALA A 68 9.48 -8.83 13.46
N VAL A 69 8.58 -9.43 12.68
CA VAL A 69 8.48 -10.89 12.54
C VAL A 69 9.78 -11.44 11.97
N ARG A 70 10.30 -10.88 10.87
CA ARG A 70 11.58 -11.32 10.29
C ARG A 70 12.75 -11.21 11.26
N LEU A 71 12.83 -10.10 12.01
CA LEU A 71 13.83 -9.95 13.06
C LEU A 71 13.72 -11.04 14.13
N ALA A 72 12.49 -11.42 14.51
CA ALA A 72 12.26 -12.43 15.55
C ALA A 72 12.48 -13.87 15.05
N THR A 73 12.05 -14.21 13.84
CA THR A 73 12.06 -15.58 13.31
C THR A 73 13.33 -15.91 12.54
N GLU A 74 13.85 -14.97 11.77
CA GLU A 74 15.02 -15.17 10.91
C GLU A 74 16.30 -14.63 11.53
N ARG A 75 16.22 -13.89 12.66
CA ARG A 75 17.33 -13.08 13.20
C ARG A 75 17.96 -12.17 12.15
N ALA A 76 17.17 -11.77 11.16
CA ALA A 76 17.60 -10.98 10.02
C ALA A 76 16.93 -9.61 10.05
N GLY A 77 17.72 -8.57 9.77
CA GLY A 77 17.27 -7.19 9.76
C GLY A 77 18.04 -6.30 10.72
N ASP A 78 17.71 -5.02 10.70
CA ASP A 78 18.33 -4.00 11.53
C ASP A 78 17.33 -3.48 12.57
N VAL A 79 17.64 -3.75 13.84
CA VAL A 79 16.84 -3.31 15.00
C VAL A 79 16.83 -1.79 15.11
N GLY A 80 17.94 -1.13 14.78
CA GLY A 80 18.05 0.33 14.78
C GLY A 80 17.14 0.96 13.73
N ALA A 81 17.20 0.47 12.49
CA ALA A 81 16.32 0.92 11.42
C ALA A 81 14.83 0.68 11.74
N LEU A 82 14.49 -0.47 12.35
CA LEU A 82 13.11 -0.73 12.79
C LEU A 82 12.67 0.25 13.89
N ALA A 83 13.54 0.52 14.88
CA ALA A 83 13.25 1.45 15.96
C ALA A 83 13.02 2.89 15.45
N GLU A 84 13.83 3.36 14.51
CA GLU A 84 13.66 4.68 13.88
C GLU A 84 12.34 4.77 13.10
N ARG A 85 11.99 3.74 12.32
CA ARG A 85 10.70 3.69 11.63
C ARG A 85 9.52 3.72 12.60
N CYS A 86 9.59 2.97 13.71
CA CYS A 86 8.57 3.02 14.75
C CYS A 86 8.43 4.41 15.37
N ARG A 87 9.55 5.10 15.67
CA ARG A 87 9.54 6.46 16.23
C ARG A 87 8.93 7.46 15.25
N PHE A 88 9.36 7.41 13.99
CA PHE A 88 8.83 8.25 12.93
C PHE A 88 7.32 8.06 12.77
N PHE A 89 6.86 6.82 12.72
CA PHE A 89 5.44 6.48 12.63
C PHE A 89 4.63 7.04 13.80
N VAL A 90 5.09 6.84 15.04
CA VAL A 90 4.42 7.39 16.24
C VAL A 90 4.37 8.92 16.19
N ASN A 91 5.42 9.58 15.68
CA ASN A 91 5.43 11.03 15.56
C ASN A 91 4.42 11.54 14.52
N ILE A 92 4.33 10.89 13.37
CA ILE A 92 3.31 11.21 12.34
C ILE A 92 1.90 10.98 12.88
N TYR A 93 1.67 9.86 13.56
CA TYR A 93 0.36 9.54 14.11
C TYR A 93 -0.10 10.60 15.13
N LYS A 94 0.80 11.05 16.01
CA LYS A 94 0.51 12.14 16.95
C LYS A 94 0.17 13.43 16.23
N HIS A 95 0.97 13.85 15.26
CA HIS A 95 0.68 15.05 14.49
C HIS A 95 -0.65 14.95 13.72
N HIS A 96 -1.02 13.77 13.25
CA HIS A 96 -2.33 13.54 12.64
C HIS A 96 -3.44 13.79 13.66
N CYS A 97 -3.41 13.11 14.82
CA CYS A 97 -4.39 13.29 15.90
C CYS A 97 -4.47 14.76 16.39
N ASP A 98 -3.34 15.41 16.64
CA ASP A 98 -3.27 16.81 17.08
C ASP A 98 -3.90 17.75 16.03
N ALA A 99 -3.71 17.45 14.74
CA ALA A 99 -4.35 18.20 13.67
C ALA A 99 -5.87 17.99 13.67
N GLU A 100 -6.38 16.77 13.89
CA GLU A 100 -7.84 16.52 13.97
C GLU A 100 -8.46 17.24 15.18
N ASP A 101 -7.79 17.21 16.33
CA ASP A 101 -8.25 17.82 17.58
C ASP A 101 -8.29 19.37 17.50
N ALA A 102 -7.34 19.99 16.80
CA ALA A 102 -7.32 21.43 16.60
C ALA A 102 -8.54 21.94 15.78
N TYR A 103 -9.08 21.13 14.86
CA TYR A 103 -10.28 21.49 14.10
C TYR A 103 -11.56 21.44 14.95
N LEU A 104 -11.60 20.63 16.02
CA LEU A 104 -12.76 20.49 16.92
C LEU A 104 -12.85 21.56 18.01
N SER A 105 -11.76 22.25 18.35
CA SER A 105 -11.74 23.27 19.42
C SER A 105 -12.13 24.68 18.97
N SER A 106 -12.29 24.92 17.66
CA SER A 106 -12.52 26.28 17.10
C SER A 106 -13.95 26.52 16.61
N THR A 107 -14.88 25.58 16.82
CA THR A 107 -16.31 25.70 16.47
C THR A 107 -17.15 25.67 17.72
#